data_AF-A0A2E6HWT1-F1
#
_entry.id   AF-A0A2E6HWT1-F1
#
_cell.length_a   1.000
_cell.length_b   1.000
_cell.length_c   1.000
_cell.angle_alpha   90.00
_cell.angle_beta   90.00
_cell.angle_gamma   90.00
#
_symmetry.space_group_name_H-M   'P 1'
#
loop_
_entity.id
_entity.type
_entity.pdbx_description
1 polymer ?
#
loop_
_entity_poly.entity_id
_entity_poly.type
_entity_poly.pdbx_seq_one_letter_code
_entity_poly.pdbx_strand_id
1 'polypeptide(L)'
;MKNPFAEFAGKTPEPVRRLPMEDILAEHTDALDSLKAGFKRLIEDEAGDGLWQPDGDSIVRVYEKACDIGTDVRVEPGDIEVFAHVAFRSEDPDFYLMGPLGLYISALCNASDRAEITLNFGGQDLRLPLLGYRFPEGRRLDVEGHLGDLTGISMTGGALNVNGHVGRYLGAGMAAGSIRVEGDAGRFVGEQMVGGEIRVAGRLGGVGKPVGGVVYHRRQCVYGDPEAA
;
A
#
# COMPACT_ATOMS: atom_id res chain seq x y z
N MET A 1 15.86 23.10 62.56
CA MET A 1 16.23 22.26 61.40
C MET A 1 16.53 23.17 60.24
N LYS A 2 17.74 23.16 59.68
CA LYS A 2 18.03 23.90 58.43
C LYS A 2 17.36 23.15 57.28
N ASN A 3 16.64 23.87 56.41
CA ASN A 3 15.99 23.29 55.24
C ASN A 3 17.06 22.69 54.31
N PRO A 4 17.08 21.36 54.09
CA PRO A 4 18.09 20.68 53.29
C PRO A 4 18.00 21.01 51.79
N PHE A 5 16.94 21.71 51.34
CA PHE A 5 16.77 22.13 49.95
C PHE A 5 17.10 23.61 49.70
N ALA A 6 17.60 24.33 50.72
CA ALA A 6 17.99 25.74 50.58
C ALA A 6 19.05 25.97 49.49
N GLU A 7 19.83 24.94 49.16
CA GLU A 7 20.89 24.93 48.15
C GLU A 7 20.35 24.94 46.70
N PHE A 8 19.06 24.66 46.53
CA PHE A 8 18.37 24.68 45.22
C PHE A 8 17.55 25.96 45.01
N ALA A 9 17.43 26.82 46.02
CA ALA A 9 16.73 28.10 45.91
C ALA A 9 17.52 29.05 44.99
N GLY A 10 17.01 29.26 43.78
CA GLY A 10 17.61 30.17 42.79
C GLY A 10 18.32 29.47 41.61
N LYS A 11 18.34 28.14 41.55
CA LYS A 11 18.69 27.44 40.31
C LYS A 11 17.49 27.53 39.36
N THR A 12 17.65 28.23 38.23
CA THR A 12 16.72 28.11 37.11
C THR A 12 16.70 26.64 36.67
N PRO A 13 15.52 26.05 36.44
CA PRO A 13 15.45 24.71 35.86
C PRO A 13 16.31 24.72 34.59
N GLU A 14 17.19 23.73 34.45
CA GLU A 14 17.84 23.52 33.15
C GLU A 14 16.73 23.36 32.11
N PRO A 15 16.91 23.91 30.89
CA PRO A 15 15.91 23.75 29.84
C PRO A 15 15.62 22.27 29.69
N VAL A 16 14.34 21.90 29.85
CA VAL A 16 13.90 20.50 29.75
C VAL A 16 14.39 19.99 28.40
N ARG A 17 15.37 19.09 28.43
CA ARG A 17 15.93 18.49 27.22
C ARG A 17 14.82 17.64 26.63
N ARG A 18 14.30 18.01 25.45
CA ARG A 18 13.30 17.20 24.75
C ARG A 18 13.80 15.78 24.65
N LEU A 19 12.92 14.85 24.98
CA LEU A 19 13.26 13.45 24.94
C LEU A 19 13.28 13.01 23.47
N PRO A 20 14.24 12.18 23.04
CA PRO A 20 14.28 11.65 21.68
C PRO A 20 12.96 11.01 21.22
N MET A 21 12.18 10.45 22.16
CA MET A 21 10.87 9.87 21.91
C MET A 21 9.81 10.92 21.54
N GLU A 22 9.87 12.13 22.11
CA GLU A 22 8.94 13.22 21.80
C GLU A 22 9.16 13.75 20.38
N ASP A 23 10.43 13.83 19.96
CA ASP A 23 10.78 14.26 18.61
C ASP A 23 10.38 13.20 17.57
N ILE A 24 10.62 11.91 17.84
CA ILE A 24 10.17 10.80 16.98
C ILE A 24 8.63 10.78 16.84
N LEU A 25 7.90 10.94 17.95
CA LEU A 25 6.43 10.98 17.92
C LEU A 25 5.90 12.20 17.15
N ALA A 26 6.57 13.34 17.26
CA ALA A 26 6.23 14.54 16.49
C ALA A 26 6.46 14.33 14.98
N GLU A 27 7.59 13.74 14.59
CA GLU A 27 7.90 13.42 13.19
C GLU A 27 6.86 12.48 12.56
N HIS A 28 6.44 11.42 13.26
CA HIS A 28 5.37 10.53 12.81
C HIS A 28 4.00 11.22 12.70
N THR A 29 3.72 12.19 13.59
CA THR A 29 2.48 12.97 13.55
C THR A 29 2.47 13.91 12.34
N ASP A 30 3.58 14.60 12.09
CA ASP A 30 3.75 15.51 10.95
C ASP A 30 3.68 14.74 9.62
N ALA A 31 4.28 13.55 9.55
CA ALA A 31 4.19 12.66 8.39
C ALA A 31 2.74 12.23 8.12
N LEU A 32 2.01 11.83 9.16
CA LEU A 32 0.60 11.44 9.06
C LEU A 32 -0.29 12.58 8.57
N ASP A 33 -0.11 13.79 9.09
CA ASP A 33 -0.89 14.95 8.67
C ASP A 33 -0.57 15.38 7.24
N SER A 34 0.71 15.27 6.84
CA SER A 34 1.14 15.47 5.46
C SER A 34 0.51 14.44 4.52
N LEU A 35 0.47 13.16 4.92
CA LEU A 35 -0.17 12.09 4.15
C LEU A 35 -1.67 12.32 3.95
N LYS A 36 -2.38 12.74 5.00
CA LYS A 36 -3.82 13.08 4.92
C LYS A 36 -4.05 14.28 4.01
N ALA A 37 -3.26 15.35 4.14
CA ALA A 37 -3.37 16.54 3.31
C ALA A 37 -3.08 16.22 1.83
N GLY A 38 -2.06 15.41 1.57
CA GLY A 38 -1.73 14.93 0.23
C GLY A 38 -2.87 14.11 -0.38
N PHE A 39 -3.46 13.20 0.38
CA PHE A 39 -4.62 12.44 -0.09
C PHE A 39 -5.81 13.36 -0.39
N LYS A 40 -6.12 14.32 0.49
CA LYS A 40 -7.18 15.33 0.24
C LYS A 40 -6.97 16.14 -1.03
N ARG A 41 -5.73 16.55 -1.29
CA ARG A 41 -5.39 17.20 -2.57
C ARG A 41 -5.68 16.28 -3.77
N LEU A 42 -5.31 15.00 -3.65
CA LEU A 42 -5.55 14.00 -4.71
C LEU A 42 -7.04 13.86 -5.04
N ILE A 43 -7.91 13.80 -4.03
CA ILE A 43 -9.35 13.59 -4.25
C ILE A 43 -10.11 14.87 -4.62
N GLU A 44 -9.72 16.04 -4.10
CA GLU A 44 -10.28 17.32 -4.55
C GLU A 44 -10.08 17.53 -6.06
N ASP A 45 -8.89 17.17 -6.56
CA ASP A 45 -8.52 17.26 -7.97
C ASP A 45 -9.24 16.23 -8.87
N GLU A 46 -9.89 15.22 -8.29
CA GLU A 46 -10.62 14.16 -9.02
C GLU A 46 -12.14 14.28 -8.86
N ALA A 47 -12.62 14.85 -7.74
CA ALA A 47 -14.04 15.08 -7.47
C ALA A 47 -14.64 16.17 -8.39
N GLY A 48 -13.81 17.01 -9.01
CA GLY A 48 -14.24 18.03 -9.96
C GLY A 48 -14.88 17.51 -11.25
N ASP A 49 -14.54 16.29 -11.68
CA ASP A 49 -14.93 15.74 -13.00
C ASP A 49 -16.08 14.70 -12.95
N GLY A 50 -16.60 14.38 -11.76
CA GLY A 50 -17.67 13.40 -11.56
C GLY A 50 -17.21 12.09 -10.94
N LEU A 51 -18.16 11.22 -10.59
CA LEU A 51 -17.95 10.00 -9.80
C LEU A 51 -16.76 9.17 -10.34
N TRP A 52 -15.75 8.92 -9.50
CA TRP A 52 -14.59 8.11 -9.86
C TRP A 52 -15.03 6.75 -10.43
N GLN A 53 -14.53 6.44 -11.63
CA GLN A 53 -14.67 5.14 -12.26
C GLN A 53 -13.27 4.55 -12.49
N PRO A 54 -13.01 3.29 -12.09
CA PRO A 54 -11.75 2.62 -12.37
C PRO A 54 -11.67 2.19 -13.84
N ASP A 55 -11.65 3.16 -14.76
CA ASP A 55 -11.17 2.95 -16.11
C ASP A 55 -9.64 3.14 -16.18
N GLY A 56 -9.04 2.73 -17.30
CA GLY A 56 -7.58 2.78 -17.47
C GLY A 56 -7.00 4.19 -17.35
N ASP A 57 -7.65 5.18 -17.94
CA ASP A 57 -7.16 6.57 -17.97
C ASP A 57 -7.24 7.21 -16.59
N SER A 58 -8.32 6.94 -15.87
CA SER A 58 -8.53 7.41 -14.49
C SER A 58 -7.51 6.80 -13.52
N ILE A 59 -7.21 5.50 -13.64
CA ILE A 59 -6.19 4.86 -12.80
C ILE A 59 -4.81 5.50 -13.03
N VAL A 60 -4.42 5.69 -14.29
CA VAL A 60 -3.11 6.27 -14.64
C VAL A 60 -3.00 7.70 -14.11
N ARG A 61 -3.99 8.56 -14.40
CA ARG A 61 -4.02 9.96 -13.97
C ARG A 61 -3.92 10.10 -12.44
N VAL A 62 -4.74 9.35 -11.70
CA VAL A 62 -4.74 9.39 -10.23
C VAL A 62 -3.39 8.93 -9.68
N TYR A 63 -2.83 7.87 -10.24
CA TYR A 63 -1.53 7.36 -9.79
C TYR A 63 -0.37 8.33 -10.08
N GLU A 64 -0.37 8.99 -11.24
CA GLU A 64 0.65 10.00 -11.58
C GLU A 64 0.60 11.18 -10.61
N LYS A 65 -0.60 11.72 -10.34
CA LYS A 65 -0.79 12.76 -9.32
C LYS A 65 -0.35 12.29 -7.93
N ALA A 66 -0.67 11.05 -7.57
CA ALA A 66 -0.25 10.47 -6.29
C ALA A 66 1.29 10.38 -6.17
N CYS A 67 2.00 10.11 -7.27
CA CYS A 67 3.46 10.13 -7.29
C CYS A 67 4.00 11.55 -7.08
N ASP A 68 3.41 12.56 -7.74
CA ASP A 68 3.81 13.95 -7.57
C ASP A 68 3.64 14.40 -6.11
N ILE A 69 2.51 14.05 -5.49
CA ILE A 69 2.24 14.31 -4.05
C ILE A 69 3.24 13.53 -3.15
N GLY A 70 3.47 12.25 -3.45
CA GLY A 70 4.32 11.38 -2.64
C GLY A 70 5.80 11.76 -2.66
N THR A 71 6.27 12.49 -3.67
CA THR A 71 7.67 12.96 -3.73
C THR A 71 8.00 14.06 -2.73
N ASP A 72 6.99 14.79 -2.24
CA ASP A 72 7.17 15.91 -1.31
C ASP A 72 7.27 15.48 0.16
N VAL A 73 6.97 14.21 0.48
CA VAL A 73 6.87 13.73 1.86
C VAL A 73 7.82 12.56 2.10
N ARG A 74 8.76 12.72 3.05
CA ARG A 74 9.51 11.57 3.57
C ARG A 74 8.59 10.76 4.47
N VAL A 75 8.30 9.53 4.07
CA VAL A 75 7.46 8.60 4.84
C VAL A 75 8.18 7.28 5.05
N GLU A 76 8.14 6.79 6.28
CA GLU A 76 8.54 5.42 6.60
C GLU A 76 7.36 4.47 6.36
N PRO A 77 7.61 3.16 6.15
CA PRO A 77 6.53 2.17 6.02
C PRO A 77 5.49 2.21 7.15
N GLY A 78 5.94 2.50 8.38
CA GLY A 78 5.05 2.66 9.53
C GLY A 78 4.08 3.84 9.41
N ASP A 79 4.50 4.94 8.78
CA ASP A 79 3.61 6.10 8.54
C ASP A 79 2.51 5.74 7.54
N ILE A 80 2.86 4.97 6.51
CA ILE A 80 1.93 4.46 5.51
C ILE A 80 0.89 3.54 6.16
N GLU A 81 1.33 2.63 7.04
CA GLU A 81 0.45 1.73 7.80
C GLU A 81 -0.52 2.51 8.70
N VAL A 82 0.01 3.45 9.49
CA VAL A 82 -0.82 4.30 10.39
C VAL A 82 -1.80 5.14 9.58
N PHE A 83 -1.35 5.75 8.48
CA PHE A 83 -2.21 6.50 7.57
C PHE A 83 -3.35 5.63 7.02
N ALA A 84 -3.05 4.44 6.54
CA ALA A 84 -4.04 3.50 6.05
C ALA A 84 -5.09 3.21 7.14
N HIS A 85 -4.66 2.85 8.35
CA HIS A 85 -5.58 2.61 9.47
C HIS A 85 -6.46 3.82 9.83
N VAL A 86 -5.91 5.03 9.79
CA VAL A 86 -6.67 6.25 10.06
C VAL A 86 -7.67 6.54 8.93
N ALA A 87 -7.24 6.40 7.67
CA ALA A 87 -8.09 6.56 6.50
C ALA A 87 -9.33 5.64 6.56
N PHE A 88 -9.16 4.36 6.90
CA PHE A 88 -10.28 3.41 6.95
C PHE A 88 -11.26 3.62 8.09
N ARG A 89 -10.83 4.25 9.18
CA ARG A 89 -11.67 4.55 10.35
C ARG A 89 -12.24 5.96 10.32
N SER A 90 -11.86 6.73 9.29
CA SER A 90 -12.29 8.11 9.14
C SER A 90 -13.79 8.17 8.80
N GLU A 91 -14.50 9.09 9.44
CA GLU A 91 -15.88 9.46 9.08
C GLU A 91 -15.91 10.51 7.96
N ASP A 92 -14.73 10.96 7.52
CA ASP A 92 -14.56 11.96 6.47
C ASP A 92 -14.87 11.33 5.09
N PRO A 93 -15.88 11.86 4.35
CA PRO A 93 -16.33 11.29 3.08
C PRO A 93 -15.24 11.15 2.03
N ASP A 94 -14.21 12.00 2.08
CA ASP A 94 -13.07 11.97 1.18
C ASP A 94 -12.35 10.61 1.21
N PHE A 95 -12.33 9.95 2.36
CA PHE A 95 -11.70 8.65 2.55
C PHE A 95 -12.58 7.47 2.14
N TYR A 96 -13.82 7.69 1.68
CA TYR A 96 -14.66 6.60 1.16
C TYR A 96 -14.22 6.15 -0.25
N LEU A 97 -13.37 6.93 -0.92
CA LEU A 97 -12.79 6.60 -2.22
C LEU A 97 -11.64 5.59 -2.10
N MET A 98 -11.99 4.32 -1.94
CA MET A 98 -11.05 3.19 -1.78
C MET A 98 -10.09 3.00 -2.95
N GLY A 99 -10.52 3.31 -4.18
CA GLY A 99 -9.70 3.21 -5.38
C GLY A 99 -8.49 4.15 -5.36
N PRO A 100 -8.72 5.48 -5.32
CA PRO A 100 -7.67 6.46 -5.15
C PRO A 100 -6.78 6.20 -3.93
N LEU A 101 -7.35 5.74 -2.80
CA LEU A 101 -6.58 5.41 -1.61
C LEU A 101 -5.56 4.29 -1.88
N GLY A 102 -5.97 3.24 -2.61
CA GLY A 102 -5.08 2.16 -3.01
C GLY A 102 -3.94 2.59 -3.93
N LEU A 103 -4.24 3.48 -4.89
CA LEU A 103 -3.23 4.06 -5.77
C LEU A 103 -2.27 4.98 -5.03
N TYR A 104 -2.79 5.78 -4.09
CA TYR A 104 -1.98 6.65 -3.26
C TYR A 104 -1.00 5.86 -2.40
N ILE A 105 -1.47 4.82 -1.70
CA ILE A 105 -0.60 3.94 -0.91
C ILE A 105 0.41 3.21 -1.80
N SER A 106 0.03 2.80 -3.01
CA SER A 106 0.96 2.20 -3.98
C SER A 106 2.06 3.17 -4.39
N ALA A 107 1.72 4.43 -4.66
CA ALA A 107 2.68 5.47 -5.01
C ALA A 107 3.67 5.73 -3.87
N LEU A 108 3.20 5.77 -2.63
CA LEU A 108 4.05 5.93 -1.44
C LEU A 108 5.02 4.74 -1.28
N CYS A 109 4.54 3.51 -1.47
CA CYS A 109 5.40 2.32 -1.43
C CYS A 109 6.46 2.35 -2.54
N ASN A 110 6.07 2.79 -3.74
CA ASN A 110 6.99 2.91 -4.88
C ASN A 110 7.98 4.09 -4.72
N ALA A 111 7.62 5.13 -3.97
CA ALA A 111 8.50 6.25 -3.65
C ALA A 111 9.50 5.96 -2.51
N SER A 112 9.20 4.96 -1.66
CA SER A 112 10.09 4.55 -0.57
C SER A 112 11.47 4.15 -1.08
N ASP A 113 12.50 4.45 -0.28
CA ASP A 113 13.89 4.04 -0.51
C ASP A 113 14.19 2.63 0.00
N ARG A 114 13.23 2.01 0.69
CA ARG A 114 13.34 0.65 1.22
C ARG A 114 13.14 -0.38 0.11
N ALA A 115 14.03 -1.37 0.07
CA ALA A 115 13.88 -2.53 -0.82
C ALA A 115 12.76 -3.47 -0.34
N GLU A 116 12.50 -3.51 0.97
CA GLU A 116 11.48 -4.35 1.59
C GLU A 116 10.55 -3.47 2.43
N ILE A 117 9.25 -3.57 2.15
CA ILE A 117 8.18 -2.83 2.83
C ILE A 117 7.22 -3.87 3.38
N THR A 118 6.87 -3.74 4.66
CA THR A 118 5.84 -4.56 5.29
C THR A 118 4.71 -3.65 5.76
N LEU A 119 3.48 -3.97 5.39
CA LEU A 119 2.28 -3.27 5.83
C LEU A 119 1.35 -4.24 6.55
N ASN A 120 0.97 -3.92 7.78
CA ASN A 120 0.06 -4.73 8.57
C ASN A 120 -1.32 -4.07 8.67
N PHE A 121 -2.29 -4.68 8.00
CA PHE A 121 -3.71 -4.32 8.05
C PHE A 121 -4.53 -5.33 8.88
N GLY A 122 -3.86 -6.19 9.65
CA GLY A 122 -4.49 -7.22 10.47
C GLY A 122 -5.50 -6.66 11.49
N GLY A 123 -6.57 -7.43 11.74
CA GLY A 123 -7.63 -7.05 12.68
C GLY A 123 -8.74 -6.19 12.10
N GLN A 124 -8.69 -5.86 10.80
CA GLN A 124 -9.73 -5.13 10.07
C GLN A 124 -10.13 -5.95 8.83
N ASP A 125 -11.43 -6.06 8.52
CA ASP A 125 -11.89 -6.62 7.23
C ASP A 125 -11.75 -5.55 6.14
N LEU A 126 -10.50 -5.15 5.92
CA LEU A 126 -10.14 -4.17 4.93
C LEU A 126 -10.04 -4.83 3.55
N ARG A 127 -10.56 -4.20 2.50
CA ARG A 127 -10.37 -4.66 1.12
C ARG A 127 -9.86 -3.53 0.26
N LEU A 128 -8.63 -3.08 0.53
CA LEU A 128 -7.98 -2.01 -0.21
C LEU A 128 -7.71 -2.45 -1.66
N PRO A 129 -8.41 -1.90 -2.67
CA PRO A 129 -8.16 -2.24 -4.07
C PRO A 129 -6.85 -1.61 -4.56
N LEU A 130 -6.37 -2.02 -5.74
CA LEU A 130 -5.28 -1.37 -6.48
C LEU A 130 -3.92 -1.30 -5.78
N LEU A 131 -3.75 -1.89 -4.60
CA LEU A 131 -2.46 -1.94 -3.93
C LEU A 131 -1.43 -2.71 -4.77
N GLY A 132 -0.21 -2.17 -4.89
CA GLY A 132 0.85 -2.73 -5.72
C GLY A 132 0.76 -2.32 -7.19
N TYR A 133 0.01 -1.26 -7.51
CA TYR A 133 -0.04 -0.68 -8.86
C TYR A 133 1.38 -0.33 -9.34
N ARG A 134 1.78 -0.87 -10.51
CA ARG A 134 3.10 -0.63 -11.12
C ARG A 134 4.29 -0.90 -10.19
N PHE A 135 4.17 -1.86 -9.27
CA PHE A 135 5.26 -2.17 -8.36
C PHE A 135 6.55 -2.55 -9.14
N PRO A 136 7.70 -1.92 -8.84
CA PRO A 136 8.91 -2.03 -9.64
C PRO A 136 9.78 -3.24 -9.27
N GLU A 137 10.73 -3.56 -10.14
CA GLU A 137 11.75 -4.57 -9.89
C GLU A 137 12.67 -4.26 -8.70
N GLY A 138 13.32 -5.31 -8.17
CA GLY A 138 14.29 -5.19 -7.08
C GLY A 138 13.69 -4.87 -5.70
N ARG A 139 12.35 -4.87 -5.58
CA ARG A 139 11.65 -4.56 -4.34
C ARG A 139 10.68 -5.65 -3.92
N ARG A 140 10.32 -5.64 -2.64
CA ARG A 140 9.36 -6.55 -2.02
C ARG A 140 8.36 -5.79 -1.16
N LEU A 141 7.08 -6.09 -1.33
CA LEU A 141 5.98 -5.61 -0.51
C LEU A 141 5.30 -6.81 0.14
N ASP A 142 5.37 -6.91 1.45
CA ASP A 142 4.66 -7.90 2.26
C ASP A 142 3.45 -7.25 2.93
N VAL A 143 2.28 -7.86 2.78
CA VAL A 143 1.03 -7.33 3.34
C VAL A 143 0.38 -8.38 4.23
N GLU A 144 0.18 -8.03 5.50
CA GLU A 144 -0.59 -8.82 6.45
C GLU A 144 -2.03 -8.30 6.47
N GLY A 145 -3.00 -9.09 5.98
CA GLY A 145 -4.40 -8.67 5.90
C GLY A 145 -5.02 -8.88 4.53
N HIS A 146 -6.29 -8.49 4.39
CA HIS A 146 -7.05 -8.65 3.16
C HIS A 146 -6.85 -7.45 2.22
N LEU A 147 -6.83 -7.72 0.92
CA LEU A 147 -6.78 -6.71 -0.14
C LEU A 147 -7.99 -6.83 -1.07
N GLY A 148 -8.20 -5.78 -1.85
CA GLY A 148 -9.33 -5.63 -2.75
C GLY A 148 -9.05 -6.09 -4.17
N ASP A 149 -9.95 -5.66 -5.06
CA ASP A 149 -9.85 -5.90 -6.49
C ASP A 149 -8.61 -5.19 -7.09
N LEU A 150 -8.10 -5.71 -8.22
CA LEU A 150 -7.01 -5.11 -9.01
C LEU A 150 -5.67 -4.99 -8.25
N THR A 151 -5.49 -5.80 -7.21
CA THR A 151 -4.21 -5.91 -6.49
C THR A 151 -3.09 -6.35 -7.45
N GLY A 152 -1.95 -5.66 -7.42
CA GLY A 152 -0.79 -5.96 -8.25
C GLY A 152 -1.00 -5.71 -9.75
N ILE A 153 -1.95 -4.86 -10.13
CA ILE A 153 -2.19 -4.53 -11.53
C ILE A 153 -0.98 -3.80 -12.14
N SER A 154 -0.63 -4.16 -13.38
CA SER A 154 0.46 -3.58 -14.15
C SER A 154 1.83 -3.62 -13.44
N MET A 155 2.05 -4.59 -12.54
CA MET A 155 3.36 -4.82 -11.94
C MET A 155 4.42 -5.04 -13.03
N THR A 156 5.53 -4.33 -12.91
CA THR A 156 6.67 -4.41 -13.85
C THR A 156 7.82 -5.21 -13.28
N GLY A 157 7.74 -5.60 -12.01
CA GLY A 157 8.73 -6.45 -11.35
C GLY A 157 8.44 -6.61 -9.85
N GLY A 158 9.44 -7.06 -9.12
CA GLY A 158 9.41 -7.14 -7.66
C GLY A 158 8.57 -8.31 -7.15
N ALA A 159 8.39 -8.34 -5.83
CA ALA A 159 7.63 -9.38 -5.14
C ALA A 159 6.52 -8.77 -4.29
N LEU A 160 5.27 -9.17 -4.53
CA LEU A 160 4.12 -8.81 -3.70
C LEU A 160 3.61 -10.06 -2.98
N ASN A 161 3.76 -10.11 -1.66
CA ASN A 161 3.23 -11.20 -0.84
C ASN A 161 2.06 -10.72 0.00
N VAL A 162 0.96 -11.45 -0.02
CA VAL A 162 -0.27 -11.10 0.69
C VAL A 162 -0.66 -12.26 1.60
N ASN A 163 -0.53 -12.07 2.90
CA ASN A 163 -1.05 -12.98 3.90
C ASN A 163 -2.53 -12.65 4.20
N GLY A 164 -3.39 -12.99 3.25
CA GLY A 164 -4.83 -12.77 3.33
C GLY A 164 -5.54 -13.04 2.01
N HIS A 165 -6.81 -12.61 1.92
CA HIS A 165 -7.61 -12.74 0.71
C HIS A 165 -7.43 -11.52 -0.20
N VAL A 166 -7.51 -11.74 -1.50
CA VAL A 166 -7.50 -10.69 -2.53
C VAL A 166 -8.76 -10.75 -3.39
N GLY A 167 -9.12 -9.63 -4.00
CA GLY A 167 -10.28 -9.51 -4.86
C GLY A 167 -10.11 -10.11 -6.25
N ARG A 168 -10.92 -9.61 -7.19
CA ARG A 168 -10.90 -9.92 -8.62
C ARG A 168 -9.72 -9.24 -9.31
N TYR A 169 -9.34 -9.74 -10.49
CA TYR A 169 -8.30 -9.13 -11.33
C TYR A 169 -6.92 -9.01 -10.66
N LEU A 170 -6.58 -9.95 -9.79
CA LEU A 170 -5.23 -10.07 -9.21
C LEU A 170 -4.20 -10.15 -10.34
N GLY A 171 -3.19 -9.28 -10.31
CA GLY A 171 -2.09 -9.28 -11.28
C GLY A 171 -2.52 -8.97 -12.73
N ALA A 172 -3.64 -8.28 -12.92
CA ALA A 172 -4.07 -7.91 -14.27
C ALA A 172 -3.01 -7.03 -14.97
N GLY A 173 -2.72 -7.29 -16.25
CA GLY A 173 -1.69 -6.56 -16.99
C GLY A 173 -0.26 -6.68 -16.45
N MET A 174 0.02 -7.61 -15.53
CA MET A 174 1.35 -7.83 -14.97
C MET A 174 2.34 -8.22 -16.08
N ALA A 175 3.51 -7.57 -16.08
CA ALA A 175 4.55 -7.78 -17.08
C ALA A 175 5.71 -8.65 -16.56
N ALA A 176 6.08 -8.48 -15.29
CA ALA A 176 7.10 -9.28 -14.62
C ALA A 176 6.93 -9.22 -13.09
N GLY A 177 7.78 -9.96 -12.38
CA GLY A 177 7.75 -10.07 -10.91
C GLY A 177 6.99 -11.31 -10.42
N SER A 178 6.69 -11.33 -9.13
CA SER A 178 5.96 -12.41 -8.49
C SER A 178 4.88 -11.89 -7.54
N ILE A 179 3.68 -12.46 -7.61
CA ILE A 179 2.61 -12.24 -6.65
C ILE A 179 2.30 -13.54 -5.92
N ARG A 180 2.31 -13.52 -4.59
CA ARG A 180 1.95 -14.66 -3.75
C ARG A 180 0.82 -14.30 -2.81
N VAL A 181 -0.23 -15.11 -2.80
CA VAL A 181 -1.41 -14.93 -1.94
C VAL A 181 -1.63 -16.18 -1.12
N GLU A 182 -1.57 -16.07 0.21
CA GLU A 182 -1.81 -17.20 1.12
C GLU A 182 -3.30 -17.53 1.27
N GLY A 183 -4.18 -16.53 1.11
CA GLY A 183 -5.63 -16.71 1.16
C GLY A 183 -6.29 -16.97 -0.20
N ASP A 184 -7.51 -16.47 -0.32
CA ASP A 184 -8.37 -16.70 -1.49
C ASP A 184 -8.14 -15.57 -2.51
N ALA A 185 -8.20 -15.90 -3.80
CA ALA A 185 -8.22 -14.92 -4.88
C ALA A 185 -9.54 -14.98 -5.63
N GLY A 186 -10.01 -13.82 -6.08
CA GLY A 186 -11.25 -13.70 -6.85
C GLY A 186 -11.16 -14.28 -8.27
N ARG A 187 -12.05 -13.80 -9.15
CA ARG A 187 -12.07 -14.18 -10.57
C ARG A 187 -11.11 -13.33 -11.39
N PHE A 188 -10.77 -13.82 -12.58
CA PHE A 188 -9.94 -13.13 -13.57
C PHE A 188 -8.50 -12.89 -13.11
N VAL A 189 -7.94 -13.84 -12.35
CA VAL A 189 -6.53 -13.79 -11.95
C VAL A 189 -5.64 -13.84 -13.19
N GLY A 190 -4.70 -12.89 -13.30
CA GLY A 190 -3.79 -12.76 -14.42
C GLY A 190 -4.44 -12.26 -15.71
N GLU A 191 -5.58 -11.57 -15.66
CA GLU A 191 -6.22 -11.02 -16.86
C GLU A 191 -5.24 -10.12 -17.64
N GLN A 192 -4.98 -10.43 -18.91
CA GLN A 192 -4.00 -9.72 -19.75
C GLN A 192 -2.57 -9.69 -19.19
N MET A 193 -2.19 -10.56 -18.24
CA MET A 193 -0.78 -10.65 -17.82
C MET A 193 0.08 -11.14 -18.99
N VAL A 194 1.22 -10.51 -19.22
CA VAL A 194 2.15 -10.84 -20.31
C VAL A 194 3.39 -11.57 -19.81
N GLY A 195 3.65 -11.53 -18.50
CA GLY A 195 4.77 -12.21 -17.86
C GLY A 195 4.68 -12.19 -16.34
N GLY A 196 5.66 -12.79 -15.67
CA GLY A 196 5.70 -12.93 -14.21
C GLY A 196 5.00 -14.20 -13.70
N GLU A 197 4.95 -14.31 -12.37
CA GLU A 197 4.42 -15.49 -11.68
C GLU A 197 3.35 -15.09 -10.65
N ILE A 198 2.19 -15.76 -10.65
CA ILE A 198 1.16 -15.59 -9.63
C ILE A 198 0.93 -16.92 -8.92
N ARG A 199 0.98 -16.94 -7.58
CA ARG A 199 0.67 -18.13 -6.76
C ARG A 199 -0.45 -17.84 -5.78
N VAL A 200 -1.49 -18.66 -5.78
CA VAL A 200 -2.62 -18.58 -4.82
C VAL A 200 -2.73 -19.88 -4.04
N ALA A 201 -2.61 -19.83 -2.71
CA ALA A 201 -2.66 -21.01 -1.84
C ALA A 201 -4.09 -21.38 -1.40
N GLY A 202 -4.97 -20.40 -1.19
CA GLY A 202 -6.39 -20.61 -0.89
C GLY A 202 -7.21 -20.96 -2.12
N ARG A 203 -8.47 -20.54 -2.15
CA ARG A 203 -9.38 -20.76 -3.28
C ARG A 203 -9.05 -19.81 -4.42
N LEU A 204 -8.95 -20.37 -5.63
CA LEU A 204 -8.85 -19.60 -6.86
C LEU A 204 -10.24 -19.46 -7.52
N GLY A 205 -10.76 -18.24 -7.59
CA GLY A 205 -12.06 -17.96 -8.20
C GLY A 205 -12.09 -18.15 -9.72
N GLY A 206 -10.94 -18.06 -10.38
CA GLY A 206 -10.75 -18.40 -11.79
C GLY A 206 -9.62 -17.59 -12.43
N VAL A 207 -8.88 -18.22 -13.34
CA VAL A 207 -7.88 -17.54 -14.18
C VAL A 207 -8.60 -16.73 -15.26
N GLY A 208 -8.11 -15.54 -15.57
CA GLY A 208 -8.61 -14.68 -16.65
C GLY A 208 -8.10 -15.14 -18.02
N LYS A 209 -7.72 -14.18 -18.86
CA LYS A 209 -7.05 -14.40 -20.15
C LYS A 209 -5.60 -13.87 -20.12
N PRO A 210 -4.68 -14.52 -19.39
CA PRO A 210 -3.25 -14.26 -19.54
C PRO A 210 -2.78 -14.46 -20.99
N VAL A 211 -1.79 -13.67 -21.39
CA VAL A 211 -1.06 -13.79 -22.66
C VAL A 211 0.30 -14.47 -22.46
N GLY A 212 0.90 -14.34 -21.27
CA GLY A 212 2.16 -14.98 -20.89
C GLY A 212 2.31 -15.14 -19.38
N GLY A 213 3.48 -15.59 -18.92
CA GLY A 213 3.76 -15.87 -17.51
C GLY A 213 3.14 -17.17 -16.99
N VAL A 214 3.15 -17.35 -15.67
CA VAL A 214 2.73 -18.61 -15.02
C VAL A 214 1.79 -18.33 -13.85
N VAL A 215 0.69 -19.08 -13.76
CA VAL A 215 -0.25 -19.03 -12.62
C VAL A 215 -0.32 -20.38 -11.93
N TYR A 216 -0.09 -20.38 -10.62
CA TYR A 216 -0.20 -21.55 -9.76
C TYR A 216 -1.41 -21.43 -8.83
N HIS A 217 -2.17 -22.52 -8.75
CA HIS A 217 -3.12 -22.76 -7.68
C HIS A 217 -2.54 -23.84 -6.78
N ARG A 218 -2.20 -23.47 -5.55
CA ARG A 218 -1.46 -24.31 -4.60
C ARG A 218 -0.14 -24.80 -5.22
N ARG A 219 -0.02 -26.10 -5.45
CA ARG A 219 1.17 -26.74 -6.03
C ARG A 219 1.03 -27.03 -7.52
N GLN A 220 -0.12 -26.72 -8.12
CA GLN A 220 -0.41 -27.03 -9.51
C GLN A 220 -0.30 -25.77 -10.36
N CYS A 221 0.46 -25.87 -11.46
CA CYS A 221 0.40 -24.88 -12.54
C CYS A 221 -0.96 -25.01 -13.24
N VAL A 222 -1.75 -23.92 -13.23
CA VAL A 222 -3.08 -23.85 -13.86
C VAL A 222 -3.09 -23.03 -15.14
N TYR A 223 -2.02 -22.27 -15.40
CA TYR A 223 -1.78 -21.57 -16.65
C TYR A 223 -0.28 -21.35 -16.85
N GLY A 224 0.17 -21.41 -18.11
CA GLY A 224 1.56 -21.18 -18.50
C GLY A 224 2.41 -22.44 -18.44
N ASP A 225 3.67 -22.30 -18.84
CA ASP A 225 4.66 -23.37 -18.80
C ASP A 225 5.77 -22.99 -17.80
N PRO A 226 5.86 -23.69 -16.65
CA PRO A 226 6.93 -23.49 -15.66
C PRO A 226 8.33 -23.68 -16.20
N GLU A 227 8.49 -24.48 -17.27
CA GLU A 227 9.79 -24.84 -17.84
C GLU A 227 10.23 -23.87 -18.95
N ALA A 228 9.36 -22.94 -19.35
CA ALA A 228 9.61 -21.95 -20.39
C ALA A 228 10.06 -20.57 -19.86
N ALA A 229 10.27 -20.42 -18.54
CA ALA A 229 10.63 -19.17 -17.86
C ALA A 229 12.12 -19.07 -17.51
#